data_AF-A0A4Y2CFV3-F1
#
_entry.id   AF-A0A4Y2CFV3-F1
#
_cell.length_a   1.000
_cell.length_b   1.000
_cell.length_c   1.000
_cell.angle_alpha   90.00
_cell.angle_beta   90.00
_cell.angle_gamma   90.00
#
_symmetry.space_group_name_H-M   'P 1'
#
loop_
_entity.id
_entity.type
_entity.pdbx_description
1 polymer ?
#
loop_
_entity_poly.entity_id
_entity_poly.type
_entity_poly.pdbx_seq_one_letter_code
_entity_poly.pdbx_strand_id
1 'polypeptide(L)'
;MKNIAHIFYNPSSTPDAISQAGEKTFLAIYKAPADEHNLNNHRYAAFLKSSTKIKADLSSIPKTKRAVEQHMFSNVFQFWHPLWYLYQRCTSRRREGV
;
A
#
# COMPACT_ATOMS: atom_id res chain seq x y z
N MET A 1 -16.84 10.92 -17.11
CA MET A 1 -16.87 11.36 -15.69
C MET A 1 -17.38 12.79 -15.66
N LYS A 2 -18.48 13.08 -14.94
CA LYS A 2 -18.78 14.48 -14.58
C LYS A 2 -17.52 15.04 -13.93
N ASN A 3 -17.17 16.29 -14.19
CA ASN A 3 -15.92 16.87 -13.72
C ASN A 3 -15.92 16.92 -12.19
N ILE A 4 -15.42 15.88 -11.50
CA ILE A 4 -15.35 15.80 -10.02
C ILE A 4 -14.33 16.83 -9.49
N ALA A 5 -13.44 17.34 -10.36
CA ALA A 5 -12.36 18.24 -9.97
C ALA A 5 -12.87 19.54 -9.34
N HIS A 6 -14.06 20.03 -9.72
CA HIS A 6 -14.65 21.22 -9.10
C HIS A 6 -14.86 21.08 -7.58
N ILE A 7 -15.05 19.86 -7.06
CA ILE A 7 -15.19 19.61 -5.61
C ILE A 7 -13.86 19.88 -4.90
N PHE A 8 -12.73 19.48 -5.51
CA PHE A 8 -11.41 19.70 -4.92
C PHE A 8 -10.96 21.16 -5.00
N TYR A 9 -11.45 21.93 -5.98
CA TYR A 9 -11.11 23.35 -6.15
C TYR A 9 -12.05 24.30 -5.41
N ASN A 10 -13.20 23.83 -4.92
CA ASN A 10 -14.15 24.66 -4.20
C ASN A 10 -13.78 24.73 -2.69
N PRO A 11 -13.43 25.91 -2.15
CA PRO A 11 -13.09 26.06 -0.72
C PRO A 11 -14.29 25.84 0.21
N SER A 12 -15.51 25.92 -0.30
CA SER A 12 -16.74 25.62 0.45
C SER A 12 -17.11 24.13 0.42
N SER A 13 -16.32 23.28 -0.23
CA SER A 13 -16.56 21.84 -0.23
C SER A 13 -16.46 21.28 1.18
N THR A 14 -17.42 20.43 1.54
CA THR A 14 -17.41 19.76 2.83
C THR A 14 -16.38 18.61 2.83
N PRO A 15 -15.85 18.23 4.01
CA PRO A 15 -14.95 17.08 4.12
C PRO A 15 -15.55 15.77 3.58
N ASP A 16 -16.86 15.57 3.76
CA ASP A 16 -17.59 14.42 3.22
C ASP A 16 -17.63 14.44 1.69
N ALA A 17 -17.95 15.58 1.07
CA ALA A 17 -17.96 15.72 -0.38
C ALA A 17 -16.57 15.45 -0.99
N ILE A 18 -15.51 15.95 -0.34
CA ILE A 18 -14.12 15.71 -0.74
C ILE A 18 -13.79 14.21 -0.61
N SER A 19 -14.23 13.56 0.47
CA SER A 19 -13.98 12.14 0.70
C SER A 19 -14.65 11.26 -0.36
N GLN A 20 -15.92 11.49 -0.64
CA GLN A 20 -16.66 10.77 -1.68
C GLN A 20 -16.10 11.02 -3.09
N ALA A 21 -15.69 12.26 -3.37
CA ALA A 21 -15.02 12.63 -4.61
C ALA A 21 -13.67 11.90 -4.76
N GLY A 22 -12.90 11.83 -3.67
CA GLY A 22 -11.65 11.09 -3.60
C GLY A 22 -11.85 9.60 -3.87
N GLU A 23 -12.84 8.99 -3.21
CA GLU A 23 -13.17 7.58 -3.38
C GLU A 23 -13.48 7.22 -4.84
N LYS A 24 -14.37 8.00 -5.48
CA LYS A 24 -14.71 7.85 -6.90
C LYS A 24 -13.49 8.05 -7.82
N THR A 25 -12.60 8.97 -7.47
CA THR A 25 -11.37 9.22 -8.23
C THR A 25 -10.42 8.02 -8.15
N PHE A 26 -10.20 7.46 -6.95
CA PHE A 26 -9.37 6.28 -6.78
C PHE A 26 -9.93 5.06 -7.51
N LEU A 27 -11.24 4.81 -7.41
CA LEU A 27 -11.90 3.72 -8.15
C LEU A 27 -11.66 3.84 -9.66
N ALA A 28 -11.75 5.05 -10.22
CA ALA A 28 -11.47 5.27 -11.64
C ALA A 28 -9.99 5.05 -12.03
N ILE A 29 -9.04 5.52 -11.21
CA ILE A 29 -7.59 5.32 -11.42
C ILE A 29 -7.25 3.83 -11.47
N TYR A 30 -7.84 3.05 -10.56
CA TYR A 30 -7.63 1.60 -10.50
C TYR A 30 -8.52 0.80 -11.46
N LYS A 31 -9.27 1.48 -12.35
CA LYS A 31 -10.17 0.86 -13.33
C LYS A 31 -11.16 -0.10 -12.67
N ALA A 32 -11.70 0.30 -11.51
CA ALA A 32 -12.74 -0.45 -10.83
C ALA A 32 -13.99 -0.56 -11.73
N PRO A 33 -14.77 -1.64 -11.59
CA PRO A 33 -16.07 -1.78 -12.24
C PRO A 33 -16.99 -0.60 -11.94
N ALA A 34 -17.89 -0.25 -12.88
CA ALA A 34 -18.75 0.93 -12.74
C ALA A 34 -19.82 0.79 -11.63
N ASP A 35 -20.14 -0.44 -11.24
CA ASP A 35 -21.01 -0.82 -10.13
C ASP A 35 -20.31 -0.80 -8.77
N GLU A 36 -18.97 -0.76 -8.75
CA GLU A 36 -18.20 -0.65 -7.51
C GLU A 36 -18.16 0.81 -7.06
N HIS A 37 -18.75 1.07 -5.89
CA HIS A 37 -18.80 2.40 -5.29
C HIS A 37 -18.01 2.49 -3.99
N ASN A 38 -17.46 1.36 -3.52
CA ASN A 38 -16.71 1.28 -2.28
C ASN A 38 -15.24 0.92 -2.56
N LEU A 39 -14.33 1.83 -2.21
CA LEU A 39 -12.91 1.64 -2.42
C LEU A 39 -12.34 0.49 -1.58
N ASN A 40 -12.87 0.23 -0.39
CA ASN A 40 -12.40 -0.87 0.45
C ASN A 40 -12.74 -2.23 -0.13
N ASN A 41 -13.94 -2.38 -0.71
CA ASN A 41 -14.32 -3.61 -1.43
C ASN A 41 -13.40 -3.85 -2.62
N HIS A 42 -13.13 -2.81 -3.43
CA HIS A 42 -12.21 -2.91 -4.55
C HIS A 42 -10.79 -3.32 -4.10
N ARG A 43 -10.28 -2.70 -3.03
CA ARG A 43 -8.98 -3.04 -2.43
C ARG A 43 -8.92 -4.50 -1.97
N TYR A 44 -9.98 -4.97 -1.33
CA TYR A 44 -10.07 -6.35 -0.86
C TYR A 44 -10.10 -7.34 -2.04
N ALA A 45 -10.91 -7.08 -3.06
CA ALA A 45 -10.97 -7.91 -4.26
C ALA A 45 -9.62 -7.95 -5.00
N ALA A 46 -8.94 -6.80 -5.11
CA ALA A 46 -7.61 -6.71 -5.70
C ALA A 46 -6.57 -7.52 -4.91
N PHE A 47 -6.63 -7.46 -3.57
CA PHE A 47 -5.78 -8.27 -2.69
C PHE A 47 -6.02 -9.77 -2.87
N LEU A 48 -7.28 -10.22 -2.89
CA LEU A 48 -7.60 -11.63 -3.10
C LEU A 48 -7.15 -12.12 -4.48
N LYS A 49 -7.29 -11.26 -5.50
CA LYS A 49 -6.82 -11.56 -6.86
C LYS A 49 -5.30 -11.61 -6.96
N SER A 50 -4.58 -10.81 -6.18
CA SER A 50 -3.11 -10.86 -6.18
C SER A 50 -2.58 -12.06 -5.38
N SER A 51 -3.20 -12.40 -4.26
CA SER A 51 -2.81 -13.54 -3.43
C SER A 51 -2.99 -14.88 -4.15
N THR A 52 -4.06 -15.02 -4.93
CA THR A 52 -4.33 -16.23 -5.73
C THR A 52 -3.38 -16.40 -6.93
N LYS A 53 -2.72 -15.32 -7.39
CA LYS A 53 -1.70 -15.39 -8.44
C LYS A 53 -0.33 -15.83 -7.93
N ILE A 54 -0.11 -15.78 -6.62
CA ILE A 54 1.10 -16.32 -6.02
C ILE A 54 1.00 -17.84 -6.12
N LYS A 55 1.51 -18.40 -7.23
CA LYS A 55 1.99 -19.79 -7.23
C LYS A 55 3.20 -19.81 -6.30
N ALA A 56 2.95 -19.93 -5.01
CA ALA A 56 4.02 -20.14 -4.05
C ALA A 56 4.72 -21.41 -4.50
N ASP A 57 5.98 -21.29 -4.89
CA ASP A 57 6.80 -22.46 -5.11
C ASP A 57 6.93 -23.16 -3.77
N LEU A 58 6.12 -24.21 -3.57
CA LEU A 58 6.11 -24.96 -2.32
C LEU A 58 7.48 -25.61 -2.07
N SER A 59 8.33 -25.73 -3.10
CA SER A 59 9.71 -26.21 -2.95
C SER A 59 10.63 -25.21 -2.25
N SER A 60 10.33 -23.91 -2.33
CA SER A 60 11.08 -22.85 -1.63
C SER A 60 10.63 -22.65 -0.18
N ILE A 61 9.56 -23.33 0.26
CA ILE A 61 9.12 -23.28 1.65
C ILE A 61 10.08 -24.14 2.48
N PRO A 62 10.66 -23.60 3.57
CA PRO A 62 11.54 -24.38 4.42
C PRO A 62 10.79 -25.58 5.00
N LYS A 63 11.31 -26.79 4.75
CA LYS A 63 10.64 -28.06 5.10
C LYS A 63 10.56 -28.34 6.61
N THR A 64 11.27 -27.59 7.43
CA THR A 64 11.33 -27.80 8.89
C THR A 64 11.04 -26.50 9.63
N LYS A 65 10.43 -26.62 10.82
CA LYS A 65 10.14 -25.47 11.70
C LYS A 65 11.39 -24.62 11.99
N ARG A 66 12.53 -25.27 12.27
CA ARG A 66 13.82 -24.58 12.50
C ARG A 66 14.29 -23.78 11.28
N ALA A 67 14.11 -24.32 10.07
CA ALA A 67 14.49 -23.62 8.86
C ALA A 67 13.55 -22.43 8.55
N VAL A 68 12.26 -22.54 8.91
CA VAL A 68 11.32 -21.40 8.86
C VAL A 68 11.75 -20.32 9.84
N GLU A 69 12.07 -20.67 11.08
CA GLU A 69 12.56 -19.72 12.10
C GLU A 69 13.81 -19.00 11.60
N GLN A 70 14.83 -19.74 11.13
CA GLN A 70 16.05 -19.15 10.58
C GLN A 70 15.80 -18.23 9.37
N HIS A 71 14.93 -18.65 8.45
CA HIS A 71 14.56 -17.85 7.28
C HIS A 71 13.81 -16.57 7.67
N MET A 72 12.88 -16.64 8.63
CA MET A 72 12.19 -15.48 9.17
C MET A 72 13.16 -14.52 9.85
N PHE A 73 14.08 -15.02 10.68
CA PHE A 73 15.11 -14.20 11.30
C PHE A 73 16.03 -13.53 10.26
N SER A 74 16.45 -14.27 9.23
CA SER A 74 17.27 -13.71 8.14
C SER A 74 16.55 -12.60 7.38
N ASN A 75 15.27 -12.79 7.05
CA ASN A 75 14.47 -11.79 6.33
C ASN A 75 14.20 -10.53 7.17
N VAL A 76 14.02 -10.67 8.49
CA VAL A 76 13.97 -9.53 9.42
C VAL A 76 15.27 -8.74 9.34
N PHE A 77 16.44 -9.38 9.39
CA PHE A 77 17.70 -8.66 9.23
C PHE A 77 17.82 -7.95 7.87
N GLN A 78 17.40 -8.59 6.78
CA GLN A 78 17.46 -8.00 5.44
C GLN A 78 16.55 -6.78 5.25
N PHE A 79 15.38 -6.75 5.89
CA PHE A 79 14.41 -5.65 5.73
C PHE A 79 14.63 -4.51 6.73
N TRP A 80 15.04 -4.84 7.96
CA TRP A 80 15.21 -3.85 9.03
C TRP A 80 16.53 -3.09 8.91
N HIS A 81 17.60 -3.73 8.43
CA HIS A 81 18.91 -3.08 8.27
C HIS A 81 18.90 -1.89 7.28
N PRO A 82 18.28 -1.99 6.08
CA PRO A 82 18.18 -0.85 5.15
C PRO A 82 17.32 0.29 5.70
N LEU A 83 16.19 -0.04 6.35
CA LEU A 83 15.28 0.96 6.93
C LEU A 83 15.93 1.73 8.07
N TRP A 84 16.66 1.03 8.95
CA TRP A 84 17.43 1.65 10.02
C TRP A 84 18.55 2.54 9.49
N TYR A 85 19.32 2.04 8.51
CA TYR A 85 20.39 2.81 7.88
C TYR A 85 19.86 4.09 7.21
N LEU A 86 18.74 4.00 6.49
CA LEU A 86 18.10 5.16 5.87
C LEU A 86 17.60 6.16 6.92
N TYR A 87 17.00 5.68 8.02
CA TYR A 87 16.58 6.52 9.14
C TYR A 87 17.76 7.27 9.78
N GLN A 88 18.87 6.57 10.03
CA GLN A 88 20.08 7.16 10.60
C GLN A 88 20.72 8.19 9.65
N ARG A 89 20.75 7.91 8.35
CA ARG A 89 21.24 8.85 7.34
C ARG A 89 20.38 10.11 7.21
N CYS A 90 19.05 9.97 7.32
CA CYS A 90 18.12 11.11 7.31
C CYS A 90 18.27 11.99 8.57
N THR A 91 18.54 11.38 9.72
CA THR A 91 18.73 12.10 10.99
C THR A 91 20.12 12.73 11.15
N SER A 92 21.18 12.19 10.51
CA SER A 92 22.50 12.84 10.44
C SER A 92 22.48 14.07 9.52
N ARG A 93 21.88 13.95 8.33
CA ARG A 93 21.76 15.08 7.39
C ARG A 93 20.94 16.26 7.92
N ARG A 94 19.97 16.02 8.83
CA ARG A 94 19.28 17.12 9.53
C ARG A 94 20.14 17.84 10.56
N ARG A 95 21.17 17.18 11.12
CA ARG A 95 22.07 17.76 12.13
C ARG A 95 23.27 18.49 11.51
N GLU A 96 23.66 18.12 10.30
CA GLU A 96 24.76 18.74 9.54
C GLU A 96 24.31 19.95 8.69
N GLY A 97 23.02 20.27 8.66
CA GLY A 97 22.43 21.41 7.95
C GLY A 97 22.05 22.58 8.86
N VAL A 98 22.86 22.85 9.89
CA VAL A 98 22.81 24.09 10.70
C VAL A 98 24.05 24.92 10.38
#